data_AF-Q6CWL3-F1
#
_entry.id   AF-Q6CWL3-F1
#
_cell.length_a   1.000
_cell.length_b   1.000
_cell.length_c   1.000
_cell.angle_alpha   90.00
_cell.angle_beta   90.00
_cell.angle_gamma   90.00
#
_symmetry.space_group_name_H-M   'P 1'
#
loop_
_entity.id
_entity.type
_entity.pdbx_description
1 polymer ?
#
loop_
_entity_poly.entity_id
_entity_poly.type
_entity_poly.pdbx_seq_one_letter_code
_entity_poly.pdbx_strand_id
1 'polypeptide(L)'
;MIRRPAVATLSCMRSLYKSVTNLTGLPQRNRVQDYKRIKRILQALHTNKYDDMKVPSIDQLIKCLYVTKPLKVSVGVNKEVGLRQMNEEGRQLLKSEFLAAKNLFNTRNLNHFTGLRKSLMMDHQLGKITQKFFELNNLQSIARIPIPENRLSKKILFQQDLKVLNIVIACLAHYNNEAIVREFIQNEVTKPTLRNLFGL
;
A
#
# COMPACT_ATOMS: atom_id res chain seq x y z
N MET A 1 -18.16 33.03 -27.92
CA MET A 1 -17.38 31.78 -27.73
C MET A 1 -16.59 31.87 -26.44
N ILE A 2 -16.98 31.08 -25.45
CA ILE A 2 -16.48 31.12 -24.07
C ILE A 2 -15.14 30.38 -23.99
N ARG A 3 -14.06 31.07 -23.58
CA ARG A 3 -12.74 30.47 -23.31
C ARG A 3 -12.78 29.69 -21.99
N ARG A 4 -12.31 28.44 -22.03
CA ARG A 4 -12.31 27.48 -20.90
C ARG A 4 -11.40 27.94 -19.74
N PRO A 5 -11.79 27.77 -18.46
CA PRO A 5 -10.94 28.04 -17.30
C PRO A 5 -10.17 26.77 -16.90
N ALA A 6 -9.13 26.40 -17.65
CA ALA A 6 -8.29 25.23 -17.32
C ALA A 6 -7.12 25.56 -16.37
N VAL A 7 -6.87 26.84 -16.09
CA VAL A 7 -5.65 27.30 -15.39
C VAL A 7 -5.86 27.48 -13.87
N ALA A 8 -7.10 27.67 -13.40
CA ALA A 8 -7.39 27.95 -11.99
C ALA A 8 -7.32 26.71 -11.08
N THR A 9 -7.63 25.52 -11.59
CA THR A 9 -7.66 24.27 -10.80
C THR A 9 -6.27 23.75 -10.43
N LEU A 10 -5.27 23.91 -11.32
CA LEU A 10 -3.87 23.56 -11.06
C LEU A 10 -3.23 24.45 -9.98
N SER A 11 -3.60 25.73 -9.94
CA SER A 11 -3.12 26.69 -8.94
C SER A 11 -3.63 26.37 -7.54
N CYS A 12 -4.91 26.02 -7.42
CA CYS A 12 -5.54 25.63 -6.15
C CYS A 12 -4.94 24.34 -5.56
N MET A 13 -4.65 23.33 -6.40
CA MET A 13 -4.00 22.10 -5.93
C MET A 13 -2.57 22.34 -5.43
N ARG A 14 -1.78 23.21 -6.08
CA ARG A 14 -0.42 23.55 -5.62
C ARG A 14 -0.44 24.35 -4.31
N SER A 15 -1.42 25.25 -4.14
CA SER A 15 -1.63 26.01 -2.90
C SER A 15 -2.00 25.08 -1.73
N LEU A 16 -2.97 24.18 -1.91
CA LEU A 16 -3.38 23.22 -0.88
C LEU A 16 -2.26 22.22 -0.53
N TYR A 17 -1.46 21.80 -1.51
CA TYR A 17 -0.27 20.98 -1.26
C TYR A 17 0.73 21.70 -0.34
N LYS A 18 0.99 22.99 -0.59
CA LYS A 18 1.85 23.83 0.25
C LYS A 18 1.27 24.09 1.65
N SER A 19 -0.05 24.17 1.79
CA SER A 19 -0.70 24.36 3.11
C SER A 19 -0.70 23.09 3.97
N VAL A 20 -0.78 21.90 3.36
CA VAL A 20 -0.76 20.61 4.08
C VAL A 20 0.66 20.18 4.47
N THR A 21 1.69 20.59 3.72
CA THR A 21 3.10 20.30 4.04
C THR A 21 3.60 20.97 5.31
N ASN A 22 2.96 22.05 5.77
CA ASN A 22 3.40 22.84 6.93
C ASN A 22 2.79 22.40 8.27
N LEU A 23 1.89 21.42 8.30
CA LEU A 23 1.33 20.87 9.54
C LEU A 23 2.22 19.74 10.07
N THR A 24 3.21 20.10 10.88
CA THR A 24 4.00 19.17 11.68
C THR A 24 3.10 18.45 12.67
N GLY A 25 3.04 17.12 12.58
CA GLY A 25 2.26 16.28 13.51
C GLY A 25 0.99 15.63 12.94
N LEU A 26 0.55 14.58 13.63
CA LEU A 26 -0.67 13.83 13.32
C LEU A 26 -1.89 14.50 13.99
N PRO A 27 -3.01 14.70 13.29
CA PRO A 27 -4.23 15.25 13.88
C PRO A 27 -4.78 14.33 14.98
N GLN A 28 -4.76 14.78 16.24
CA GLN A 28 -5.22 13.95 17.38
C GLN A 28 -6.71 13.58 17.31
N ARG A 29 -7.56 14.47 16.76
CA ARG A 29 -9.02 14.27 16.63
C ARG A 29 -9.42 12.98 15.87
N ASN A 30 -8.50 12.40 15.09
CA ASN A 30 -8.77 11.26 14.23
C ASN A 30 -8.28 9.92 14.80
N ARG A 31 -7.63 9.92 15.96
CA ARG A 31 -6.92 8.74 16.53
C ARG A 31 -7.76 7.46 16.56
N VAL A 32 -9.02 7.53 17.00
CA VAL A 32 -9.89 6.35 17.10
C VAL A 32 -10.13 5.71 15.73
N GLN A 33 -10.40 6.54 14.72
CA GLN A 33 -10.61 6.05 13.36
C GLN A 33 -9.31 5.57 12.72
N ASP A 34 -8.18 6.18 13.04
CA ASP A 34 -6.87 5.77 12.54
C ASP A 34 -6.48 4.40 13.11
N TYR A 35 -6.72 4.19 14.40
CA TYR A 35 -6.58 2.88 15.04
C TYR A 35 -7.44 1.81 14.36
N LYS A 36 -8.72 2.10 14.10
CA LYS A 36 -9.61 1.17 13.38
C LYS A 36 -9.09 0.83 11.97
N ARG A 37 -8.52 1.79 11.25
CA ARG A 37 -7.91 1.55 9.93
C ARG A 37 -6.68 0.67 10.01
N ILE A 38 -5.75 0.95 10.94
CA ILE A 38 -4.57 0.10 11.16
C ILE A 38 -4.98 -1.31 11.55
N LYS A 39 -5.93 -1.47 12.47
CA LYS A 39 -6.44 -2.78 12.86
C LYS A 39 -6.98 -3.56 11.65
N ARG A 40 -7.77 -2.93 10.79
CA ARG A 40 -8.26 -3.55 9.54
C ARG A 40 -7.13 -4.00 8.62
N ILE A 41 -6.09 -3.18 8.45
CA ILE A 41 -4.93 -3.53 7.61
C ILE A 41 -4.21 -4.74 8.20
N LEU A 42 -3.90 -4.72 9.50
CA LEU A 42 -3.21 -5.83 10.17
C LEU A 42 -4.03 -7.12 10.16
N GLN A 43 -5.36 -7.02 10.32
CA GLN A 43 -6.27 -8.17 10.22
C GLN A 43 -6.31 -8.75 8.81
N ALA A 44 -6.44 -7.92 7.77
CA ALA A 44 -6.41 -8.35 6.38
C ALA A 44 -5.09 -9.01 6.00
N LEU A 45 -3.99 -8.58 6.63
CA LEU A 45 -2.67 -9.17 6.47
C LEU A 45 -2.44 -10.39 7.36
N HIS A 46 -3.35 -10.72 8.29
CA HIS A 46 -3.19 -11.79 9.26
C HIS A 46 -1.85 -11.78 10.01
N THR A 47 -1.35 -10.59 10.39
CA THR A 47 -0.03 -10.45 11.04
C THR A 47 0.08 -11.20 12.37
N ASN A 48 -1.05 -11.53 12.99
CA ASN A 48 -1.13 -12.28 14.24
C ASN A 48 -0.91 -13.80 14.08
N LYS A 49 -0.84 -14.33 12.86
CA LYS A 49 -0.55 -15.76 12.62
C LYS A 49 0.94 -16.09 12.67
N TYR A 50 1.81 -15.08 12.75
CA TYR A 50 3.25 -15.22 12.67
C TYR A 50 3.87 -14.84 14.02
N ASP A 51 4.20 -15.84 14.83
CA ASP A 51 4.71 -15.64 16.20
C ASP A 51 6.02 -14.82 16.23
N ASP A 52 6.87 -15.01 15.22
CA ASP A 52 8.15 -14.29 15.09
C ASP A 52 8.01 -12.88 14.47
N MET A 53 6.80 -12.49 14.06
CA MET A 53 6.57 -11.21 13.40
C MET A 53 6.38 -10.08 14.41
N LYS A 54 7.37 -9.20 14.47
CA LYS A 54 7.35 -7.98 15.26
C LYS A 54 6.47 -6.94 14.58
N VAL A 55 5.36 -6.60 15.22
CA VAL A 55 4.48 -5.51 14.77
C VAL A 55 5.01 -4.18 15.35
N PRO A 56 5.26 -3.16 14.50
CA PRO A 56 5.65 -1.83 14.96
C PRO A 56 4.61 -1.22 15.88
N SER A 57 5.02 -0.25 16.70
CA SER A 57 4.06 0.48 17.55
C SER A 57 2.96 1.14 16.71
N ILE A 58 1.75 1.19 17.28
CA ILE A 58 0.57 1.74 16.61
C ILE A 58 0.79 3.18 16.16
N ASP A 59 1.48 4.02 16.94
CA ASP A 59 1.76 5.40 16.56
C ASP A 59 2.62 5.49 15.29
N GLN A 60 3.58 4.57 15.10
CA GLN A 60 4.38 4.51 13.86
C GLN A 60 3.53 4.05 12.67
N LEU A 61 2.66 3.06 12.88
CA LEU A 61 1.74 2.58 11.84
C LEU A 61 0.72 3.65 11.43
N ILE A 62 0.22 4.45 12.36
CA ILE A 62 -0.71 5.56 12.04
C ILE A 62 -0.07 6.55 11.07
N LYS A 63 1.23 6.83 11.19
CA LYS A 63 1.94 7.71 10.25
C LYS A 63 1.85 7.21 8.80
N CYS A 64 1.84 5.89 8.60
CA CYS A 64 1.72 5.27 7.28
C CYS A 64 0.40 5.62 6.56
N LEU A 65 -0.66 6.01 7.29
CA LEU A 65 -1.93 6.42 6.70
C LEU A 65 -1.87 7.77 5.98
N TYR A 66 -0.92 8.64 6.35
CA TYR A 66 -0.86 10.04 5.92
C TYR A 66 0.09 10.23 4.73
N VAL A 67 -0.16 9.51 3.64
CA VAL A 67 0.73 9.40 2.46
C VAL A 67 0.99 10.73 1.72
N THR A 68 0.22 11.77 2.01
CA THR A 68 0.40 13.12 1.44
C THR A 68 1.26 14.04 2.30
N LYS A 69 1.60 13.65 3.54
CA LYS A 69 2.42 14.44 4.45
C LYS A 69 3.89 13.99 4.38
N PRO A 70 4.86 14.91 4.58
CA PRO A 70 6.28 14.57 4.63
C PRO A 70 6.67 14.00 6.01
N LEU A 71 5.99 12.92 6.44
CA LEU A 71 6.28 12.27 7.72
C LEU A 71 7.42 11.26 7.59
N LYS A 72 8.00 10.92 8.75
CA LYS A 72 8.99 9.88 8.90
C LYS A 72 8.55 8.86 9.94
N VAL A 73 8.84 7.59 9.66
CA VAL A 73 8.59 6.46 10.53
C VAL A 73 9.91 6.06 11.18
N SER A 74 9.90 5.92 12.51
CA SER A 74 11.05 5.39 13.23
C SER A 74 11.09 3.87 13.05
N VAL A 75 12.25 3.36 12.65
CA VAL A 75 12.51 1.96 12.30
C VAL A 75 13.75 1.49 13.06
N GLY A 76 13.59 1.27 14.38
CA GLY A 76 14.68 0.91 15.28
C GLY A 76 15.36 2.10 15.94
N VAL A 77 16.51 1.85 16.57
CA VAL A 77 17.24 2.87 17.36
C VAL A 77 17.81 3.94 16.43
N ASN A 78 17.31 5.17 16.54
CA ASN A 78 17.78 6.37 15.83
C ASN A 78 17.70 6.34 14.30
N LYS A 79 16.98 5.38 13.71
CA LYS A 79 16.75 5.34 12.27
C LYS A 79 15.33 5.79 11.95
N GLU A 80 15.23 6.75 11.03
CA GLU A 80 13.95 7.24 10.51
C GLU A 80 13.93 7.12 8.99
N VAL A 81 12.80 6.66 8.44
CA VAL A 81 12.62 6.52 6.99
C VAL A 81 11.40 7.33 6.55
N GLY A 82 11.55 8.10 5.47
CA GLY A 82 10.47 8.91 4.93
C GLY A 82 9.42 8.07 4.20
N LEU A 83 8.15 8.48 4.27
CA LEU A 83 7.03 7.73 3.66
C LEU A 83 7.20 7.50 2.14
N ARG A 84 7.82 8.45 1.42
CA ARG A 84 8.07 8.29 -0.02
C ARG A 84 9.03 7.14 -0.32
N GLN A 85 10.08 7.01 0.49
CA GLN A 85 11.05 5.92 0.39
C GLN A 85 10.39 4.59 0.74
N MET A 86 9.66 4.53 1.87
CA MET A 86 8.95 3.31 2.28
C MET A 86 7.94 2.84 1.24
N ASN A 87 7.25 3.77 0.57
CA ASN A 87 6.34 3.40 -0.51
C ASN A 87 7.07 2.72 -1.69
N GLU A 88 8.26 3.20 -2.05
CA GLU A 88 9.03 2.58 -3.13
C GLU A 88 9.56 1.21 -2.71
N GLU A 89 10.14 1.10 -1.51
CA GLU A 89 10.63 -0.17 -0.96
C GLU A 89 9.51 -1.23 -0.90
N GLY A 90 8.35 -0.86 -0.35
CA GLY A 90 7.20 -1.76 -0.26
C GLY A 90 6.64 -2.15 -1.61
N ARG A 91 6.62 -1.22 -2.58
CA ARG A 91 6.22 -1.52 -3.97
C ARG A 91 7.16 -2.53 -4.61
N GLN A 92 8.48 -2.35 -4.45
CA GLN A 92 9.48 -3.25 -5.02
C GLN A 92 9.39 -4.64 -4.39
N LEU A 93 9.24 -4.71 -3.06
CA LEU A 93 9.08 -5.97 -2.33
C LEU A 93 7.80 -6.70 -2.76
N LEU A 94 6.66 -6.00 -2.84
CA LEU A 94 5.43 -6.62 -3.30
C LEU A 94 5.56 -7.13 -4.74
N LYS A 95 6.19 -6.34 -5.62
CA LYS A 95 6.47 -6.72 -7.02
C LYS A 95 7.36 -7.96 -7.11
N SER A 96 8.44 -8.05 -6.32
CA SER A 96 9.32 -9.22 -6.31
C SER A 96 8.59 -10.48 -5.86
N GLU A 97 7.77 -10.39 -4.81
CA GLU A 97 7.04 -11.54 -4.29
C GLU A 97 5.91 -12.01 -5.23
N PHE A 98 5.27 -11.10 -5.97
CA PHE A 98 4.34 -11.51 -7.02
C PHE A 98 5.05 -12.25 -8.17
N LEU A 99 6.24 -11.81 -8.56
CA LEU A 99 7.05 -12.49 -9.56
C LEU A 99 7.54 -13.86 -9.07
N ALA A 100 7.95 -13.96 -7.81
CA ALA A 100 8.36 -15.22 -7.19
C ALA A 100 7.19 -16.22 -7.11
N ALA A 101 6.04 -15.79 -6.58
CA ALA A 101 4.85 -16.64 -6.48
C ALA A 101 4.38 -17.13 -7.84
N LYS A 102 4.39 -16.26 -8.87
CA LYS A 102 4.09 -16.65 -10.25
C LYS A 102 4.97 -17.80 -10.74
N ASN A 103 6.28 -17.77 -10.48
CA ASN A 103 7.19 -18.83 -10.94
C ASN A 103 6.82 -20.19 -10.32
N LEU A 104 6.33 -20.20 -9.07
CA LEU A 104 5.86 -21.41 -8.39
C LEU A 104 4.57 -21.98 -9.00
N PHE A 105 3.65 -21.13 -9.47
CA PHE A 105 2.43 -21.56 -10.16
C PHE A 105 2.71 -21.99 -11.62
N ASN A 106 3.69 -21.38 -12.28
CA ASN A 106 4.05 -21.69 -13.67
C ASN A 106 4.77 -23.04 -13.84
N THR A 107 5.40 -23.60 -12.80
CA THR A 107 6.13 -24.87 -12.91
C THR A 107 5.25 -26.12 -13.02
N ARG A 108 3.93 -26.05 -12.70
CA ARG A 108 3.03 -27.22 -12.80
C ARG A 108 2.22 -27.30 -14.10
N ASN A 109 2.12 -26.21 -14.89
CA ASN A 109 1.35 -26.15 -16.14
C ASN A 109 2.20 -25.57 -17.27
N LEU A 110 3.20 -26.33 -17.75
CA LEU A 110 4.35 -25.78 -18.48
C LEU A 110 4.13 -25.35 -19.94
N ASN A 111 2.96 -25.48 -20.58
CA ASN A 111 2.83 -25.17 -22.02
C ASN A 111 1.79 -24.11 -22.42
N HIS A 112 0.96 -23.58 -21.52
CA HIS A 112 -0.15 -22.68 -21.91
C HIS A 112 -0.05 -21.20 -21.50
N PHE A 113 0.98 -20.79 -20.73
CA PHE A 113 0.99 -19.46 -20.10
C PHE A 113 2.21 -18.57 -20.44
N THR A 114 2.82 -18.75 -21.61
CA THR A 114 3.88 -17.85 -22.12
C THR A 114 3.39 -16.39 -22.25
N GLY A 115 2.10 -16.15 -22.49
CA GLY A 115 1.47 -14.82 -22.48
C GLY A 115 1.39 -14.16 -21.10
N LEU A 116 1.13 -14.95 -20.04
CA LEU A 116 1.14 -14.50 -18.64
C LEU A 116 2.56 -14.09 -18.20
N ARG A 117 3.56 -14.77 -18.80
CA ARG A 117 4.96 -14.36 -18.99
C ARG A 117 5.17 -12.84 -18.97
N LYS A 118 4.75 -12.24 -20.08
CA LYS A 118 4.85 -10.82 -20.41
C LYS A 118 3.78 -9.97 -19.72
N SER A 119 2.57 -10.49 -19.47
CA SER A 119 1.47 -9.66 -18.93
C SER A 119 1.70 -9.18 -17.51
N LEU A 120 2.30 -10.00 -16.64
CA LEU A 120 2.61 -9.63 -15.25
C LEU A 120 3.88 -8.80 -15.09
N MET A 121 4.73 -8.72 -16.12
CA MET A 121 5.86 -7.78 -16.14
C MET A 121 5.40 -6.34 -16.36
N MET A 122 4.16 -6.15 -16.83
CA MET A 122 3.56 -4.83 -16.97
C MET A 122 2.93 -4.40 -15.64
N ASP A 123 3.39 -3.28 -15.09
CA ASP A 123 2.90 -2.67 -13.83
C ASP A 123 1.36 -2.55 -13.76
N HIS A 124 0.68 -2.50 -14.92
CA HIS A 124 -0.78 -2.46 -15.00
C HIS A 124 -1.47 -3.71 -14.42
N GLN A 125 -0.92 -4.91 -14.62
CA GLN A 125 -1.53 -6.13 -14.08
C GLN A 125 -1.28 -6.28 -12.59
N LEU A 126 -0.10 -5.85 -12.09
CA LEU A 126 0.16 -5.77 -10.65
C LEU A 126 -0.88 -4.87 -9.96
N GLY A 127 -1.24 -3.75 -10.59
CA GLY A 127 -2.31 -2.88 -10.12
C GLY A 127 -3.67 -3.59 -10.02
N LYS A 128 -4.06 -4.37 -11.02
CA LYS A 128 -5.31 -5.16 -11.00
C LYS A 128 -5.30 -6.26 -9.95
N ILE A 129 -4.19 -6.98 -9.83
CA ILE A 129 -4.04 -8.03 -8.81
C ILE A 129 -4.17 -7.43 -7.43
N THR A 130 -3.44 -6.34 -7.17
CA THR A 130 -3.52 -5.66 -5.88
C THR A 130 -4.91 -5.09 -5.64
N GLN A 131 -5.59 -4.56 -6.66
CA GLN A 131 -6.99 -4.14 -6.53
C GLN A 131 -7.89 -5.30 -6.08
N LYS A 132 -7.69 -6.50 -6.61
CA LYS A 132 -8.47 -7.67 -6.20
C LYS A 132 -8.21 -8.05 -4.74
N PHE A 133 -6.96 -7.98 -4.28
CA PHE A 133 -6.62 -8.16 -2.87
C PHE A 133 -7.37 -7.16 -1.97
N PHE A 134 -7.44 -5.90 -2.39
CA PHE A 134 -8.18 -4.85 -1.67
C PHE A 134 -9.68 -5.13 -1.60
N GLU A 135 -10.27 -5.61 -2.69
CA GLU A 135 -11.69 -5.98 -2.74
C GLU A 135 -12.00 -7.17 -1.84
N LEU A 136 -11.20 -8.25 -1.90
CA LEU A 136 -11.39 -9.46 -1.09
C LEU A 136 -11.28 -9.19 0.42
N ASN A 137 -10.41 -8.26 0.80
CA ASN A 137 -10.16 -7.93 2.21
C ASN A 137 -10.86 -6.67 2.68
N ASN A 138 -11.77 -6.11 1.89
CA ASN A 138 -12.48 -4.86 2.20
C ASN A 138 -11.54 -3.72 2.63
N LEU A 139 -10.41 -3.51 1.95
CA LEU A 139 -9.38 -2.53 2.31
C LEU A 139 -9.55 -1.14 1.66
N GLN A 140 -10.80 -0.70 1.47
CA GLN A 140 -11.08 0.61 0.86
C GLN A 140 -11.05 1.75 1.89
N SER A 141 -10.66 2.95 1.43
CA SER A 141 -10.62 4.21 2.19
C SER A 141 -9.73 4.15 3.45
N ILE A 142 -8.55 3.54 3.30
CA ILE A 142 -7.55 3.44 4.36
C ILE A 142 -6.62 4.66 4.41
N ALA A 143 -6.37 5.32 3.29
CA ALA A 143 -5.54 6.51 3.24
C ALA A 143 -6.23 7.71 3.88
N ARG A 144 -5.46 8.49 4.65
CA ARG A 144 -5.88 9.81 5.14
C ARG A 144 -5.55 10.86 4.11
N ILE A 145 -6.59 11.30 3.40
CA ILE A 145 -6.50 12.34 2.38
C ILE A 145 -7.16 13.61 2.93
N PRO A 146 -6.52 14.78 2.85
CA PRO A 146 -7.08 16.04 3.36
C PRO A 146 -8.24 16.58 2.52
N ILE A 147 -8.49 15.97 1.35
CA ILE A 147 -9.54 16.36 0.41
C ILE A 147 -10.74 15.42 0.61
N PRO A 148 -11.99 15.94 0.62
CA PRO A 148 -13.19 15.11 0.67
C PRO A 148 -13.21 14.03 -0.41
N GLU A 149 -13.57 12.80 -0.04
CA GLU A 149 -13.54 11.64 -0.95
C GLU A 149 -14.45 11.81 -2.17
N ASN A 150 -15.59 12.49 -2.01
CA ASN A 150 -16.53 12.80 -3.10
C ASN A 150 -15.95 13.72 -4.19
N ARG A 151 -14.80 14.37 -3.94
CA ARG A 151 -14.08 15.20 -4.92
C ARG A 151 -12.96 14.45 -5.62
N LEU A 152 -12.72 13.19 -5.26
CA LEU A 152 -11.64 12.37 -5.81
C LEU A 152 -12.22 11.23 -6.64
N SER A 153 -11.56 10.91 -7.75
CA SER A 153 -11.95 9.74 -8.53
C SER A 153 -11.59 8.45 -7.77
N LYS A 154 -12.36 7.38 -7.98
CA LYS A 154 -12.08 6.04 -7.42
C LYS A 154 -10.65 5.58 -7.69
N LYS A 155 -10.11 5.90 -8.87
CA LYS A 155 -8.72 5.61 -9.25
C LYS A 155 -7.71 6.31 -8.35
N ILE A 156 -7.92 7.60 -8.03
CA ILE A 156 -7.02 8.35 -7.15
C ILE A 156 -7.09 7.82 -5.73
N LEU A 157 -8.30 7.53 -5.22
CA LEU A 157 -8.50 6.94 -3.89
C LEU A 157 -7.74 5.62 -3.78
N PHE A 158 -7.95 4.70 -4.74
CA PHE A 158 -7.22 3.44 -4.80
C PHE A 158 -5.70 3.62 -4.84
N GLN A 159 -5.19 4.60 -5.59
CA GLN A 159 -3.75 4.88 -5.63
C GLN A 159 -3.19 5.35 -4.27
N GLN A 160 -3.96 6.11 -3.48
CA GLN A 160 -3.49 6.48 -2.14
C GLN A 160 -3.56 5.29 -1.18
N ASP A 161 -4.63 4.50 -1.25
CA ASP A 161 -4.80 3.29 -0.45
C ASP A 161 -3.67 2.27 -0.75
N LEU A 162 -3.31 2.09 -2.02
CA LEU A 162 -2.18 1.27 -2.44
C LEU A 162 -0.85 1.75 -1.83
N LYS A 163 -0.62 3.06 -1.79
CA LYS A 163 0.59 3.61 -1.13
C LYS A 163 0.62 3.29 0.35
N VAL A 164 -0.53 3.36 1.04
CA VAL A 164 -0.60 2.98 2.45
C VAL A 164 -0.19 1.53 2.62
N LEU A 165 -0.72 0.61 1.81
CA LEU A 165 -0.34 -0.79 1.87
C LEU A 165 1.17 -0.99 1.66
N ASN A 166 1.74 -0.38 0.62
CA ASN A 166 3.18 -0.47 0.36
C ASN A 166 4.01 0.03 1.54
N ILE A 167 3.65 1.20 2.10
CA ILE A 167 4.36 1.78 3.24
C ILE A 167 4.24 0.88 4.47
N VAL A 168 3.06 0.31 4.75
CA VAL A 168 2.87 -0.62 5.87
C VAL A 168 3.72 -1.87 5.68
N ILE A 169 3.73 -2.45 4.47
CA ILE A 169 4.58 -3.61 4.15
C ILE A 169 6.06 -3.28 4.38
N ALA A 170 6.54 -2.14 3.89
CA ALA A 170 7.92 -1.70 4.13
C ALA A 170 8.20 -1.47 5.62
N CYS A 171 7.23 -0.90 6.35
CA CYS A 171 7.34 -0.71 7.80
C CYS A 171 7.51 -2.05 8.51
N LEU A 172 6.71 -3.05 8.18
CA LEU A 172 6.88 -4.41 8.71
C LEU A 172 8.24 -4.99 8.32
N ALA A 173 8.69 -4.77 7.07
CA ALA A 173 9.99 -5.24 6.60
C ALA A 173 11.17 -4.68 7.40
N HIS A 174 11.11 -3.41 7.82
CA HIS A 174 12.18 -2.80 8.63
C HIS A 174 12.24 -3.32 10.06
N TYR A 175 11.17 -3.92 10.58
CA TYR A 175 11.09 -4.44 11.95
C TYR A 175 11.35 -5.96 12.04
N ASN A 176 11.47 -6.63 10.90
CA ASN A 176 11.49 -8.08 10.82
C ASN A 176 12.60 -8.56 9.90
N ASN A 177 12.97 -9.84 10.04
CA ASN A 177 13.89 -10.48 9.11
C ASN A 177 13.24 -10.57 7.73
N GLU A 178 14.06 -10.36 6.70
CA GLU A 178 13.59 -10.36 5.31
C GLU A 178 12.90 -11.67 4.93
N ALA A 179 13.43 -12.83 5.36
CA ALA A 179 12.84 -14.13 5.08
C ALA A 179 11.39 -14.26 5.61
N ILE A 180 11.16 -13.83 6.86
CA ILE A 180 9.84 -13.85 7.50
C ILE A 180 8.86 -12.98 6.72
N VAL A 181 9.29 -11.77 6.34
CA VAL A 181 8.44 -10.81 5.64
C VAL A 181 8.10 -11.29 4.23
N ARG A 182 9.06 -11.87 3.51
CA ARG A 182 8.81 -12.44 2.18
C ARG A 182 7.83 -13.60 2.26
N GLU A 183 8.01 -14.52 3.20
CA GLU A 183 7.07 -15.63 3.43
C GLU A 183 5.66 -15.11 3.75
N PHE A 184 5.57 -14.14 4.66
CA PHE A 184 4.33 -13.47 5.03
C PHE A 184 3.62 -12.85 3.82
N ILE A 185 4.33 -12.05 3.00
CA ILE A 185 3.76 -11.43 1.80
C ILE A 185 3.30 -12.51 0.81
N GLN A 186 4.08 -13.58 0.65
CA GLN A 186 3.71 -14.66 -0.25
C GLN A 186 2.42 -15.36 0.18
N ASN A 187 2.31 -15.70 1.46
CA ASN A 187 1.21 -16.51 1.97
C ASN A 187 -0.07 -15.71 2.15
N GLU A 188 0.01 -14.44 2.53
CA GLU A 188 -1.16 -13.63 2.87
C GLU A 188 -1.60 -12.68 1.75
N VAL A 189 -0.68 -12.25 0.88
CA VAL A 189 -1.00 -11.30 -0.20
C VAL A 189 -0.93 -11.98 -1.56
N THR A 190 0.22 -12.54 -1.96
CA THR A 190 0.43 -12.89 -3.38
C THR A 190 -0.23 -14.20 -3.78
N LYS A 191 0.02 -15.31 -3.07
CA LYS A 191 -0.56 -16.63 -3.38
C LYS A 191 -2.09 -16.61 -3.32
N PRO A 192 -2.76 -16.09 -2.28
CA PRO A 192 -4.22 -16.09 -2.22
C PRO A 192 -4.84 -15.27 -3.35
N THR A 193 -4.22 -14.13 -3.70
CA THR A 193 -4.74 -13.28 -4.77
C THR A 193 -4.58 -13.93 -6.14
N LEU A 194 -3.44 -14.58 -6.40
CA LEU A 194 -3.22 -15.33 -7.64
C LEU A 194 -4.15 -16.53 -7.74
N ARG A 195 -4.33 -17.30 -6.66
CA ARG A 195 -5.30 -18.42 -6.60
C ARG A 195 -6.71 -17.98 -6.96
N ASN A 196 -7.19 -16.89 -6.36
CA ASN A 196 -8.51 -16.35 -6.66
C ASN A 196 -8.65 -15.81 -8.09
N LEU A 197 -7.59 -15.28 -8.69
CA LEU A 197 -7.64 -14.77 -10.08
C LEU A 197 -7.60 -15.87 -11.13
N PHE A 198 -6.90 -16.97 -10.84
CA PHE A 198 -6.67 -18.06 -11.78
C PHE A 198 -7.46 -19.34 -11.45
N GLY A 199 -8.26 -19.34 -10.38
CA GLY A 199 -9.04 -20.50 -9.93
C GLY A 199 -8.17 -21.67 -9.47
N LEU A 200 -7.01 -21.38 -8.86
CA LEU A 200 -6.01 -22.37 -8.41
C LEU A 200 -6.11 -22.68 -6.92
#